data_AF-A0A815REX2-F1
#
_entry.id   AF-A0A815REX2-F1
#
_cell.length_a   1.000
_cell.length_b   1.000
_cell.length_c   1.000
_cell.angle_alpha   90.00
_cell.angle_beta   90.00
_cell.angle_gamma   90.00
#
_symmetry.space_group_name_H-M   'P 1'
#
loop_
_entity.id
_entity.type
_entity.pdbx_description
1 polymer ?
#
loop_
_entity_poly.entity_id
_entity_poly.type
_entity_poly.pdbx_seq_one_letter_code
_entity_poly.pdbx_strand_id
1 'polypeptide(L)'
;MTQLHTRIRPMMSNDIVIIHRRDRQLFLLVLAQAIVYVLTIFPYPFIVLEVTITNQMGIQKSVQWIQIENFLSIIGVVLTYISCATPFYTYFVASKTFRKDFLNSFTQCQHQ
;
A
#
# COMPACT_ATOMS: atom_id res chain seq x y z
N MET A 1 -36.04 23.32 21.60
CA MET A 1 -34.77 23.86 21.08
C MET A 1 -33.67 23.53 22.08
N THR A 2 -32.98 22.41 21.88
CA THR A 2 -31.97 21.89 22.81
C THR A 2 -30.62 22.51 22.45
N GLN A 3 -30.11 23.40 23.31
CA GLN A 3 -28.80 23.99 23.11
C GLN A 3 -27.70 22.97 23.42
N LEU A 4 -26.98 22.55 22.38
CA LEU A 4 -25.76 21.75 22.49
C LEU A 4 -24.64 22.63 23.05
N HIS A 5 -24.46 22.59 24.37
CA HIS A 5 -23.26 23.11 25.02
C HIS A 5 -22.05 22.24 24.63
N THR A 6 -21.39 22.58 23.53
CA THR A 6 -20.07 22.06 23.20
C THR A 6 -19.06 22.65 24.18
N ARG A 7 -18.82 21.95 25.30
CA ARG A 7 -17.70 22.28 26.20
C ARG A 7 -16.40 22.02 25.44
N ILE A 8 -15.71 23.09 25.06
CA ILE A 8 -14.31 23.04 24.64
C ILE A 8 -13.51 22.64 25.88
N ARG A 9 -13.10 21.37 25.96
CA ARG A 9 -12.15 20.92 26.99
C ARG A 9 -10.74 21.28 26.50
N PRO A 10 -9.89 21.93 27.32
CA PRO A 10 -8.49 22.08 26.98
C PRO A 10 -7.87 20.68 26.89
N MET A 11 -7.17 20.40 25.80
CA MET A 11 -6.41 19.16 25.63
C MET A 11 -5.42 19.05 26.79
N MET A 12 -5.54 18.00 27.61
CA MET A 12 -4.57 17.75 28.67
C MET A 12 -3.23 17.34 28.02
N SER A 13 -2.10 17.60 28.69
CA SER A 13 -0.76 17.26 28.19
C SER A 13 -0.65 15.81 27.68
N ASN A 14 -1.34 14.86 28.32
CA ASN A 14 -1.42 13.47 27.88
C ASN A 14 -2.07 13.28 26.51
N ASP A 15 -3.09 14.07 26.16
CA ASP A 15 -3.75 14.00 24.84
C ASP A 15 -2.79 14.46 23.72
N ILE A 16 -1.94 15.44 24.01
CA ILE A 16 -0.92 15.94 23.08
C ILE A 16 0.11 14.84 22.77
N VAL A 17 0.56 14.10 23.79
CA VAL A 17 1.49 12.97 23.62
C VAL A 17 0.86 11.82 22.82
N ILE A 18 -0.43 11.53 23.06
CA ILE A 18 -1.17 10.48 22.35
C ILE A 18 -1.33 10.84 20.86
N ILE A 19 -1.68 12.10 20.56
CA ILE A 19 -1.83 12.58 19.19
C ILE A 19 -0.49 12.51 18.45
N HIS A 20 0.59 12.98 19.07
CA HIS A 20 1.92 12.95 18.45
C HIS A 20 2.39 11.51 18.14
N ARG A 21 2.10 10.56 19.04
CA ARG A 21 2.41 9.14 18.82
C ARG A 21 1.58 8.54 17.68
N ARG A 22 0.31 8.92 17.57
CA ARG A 22 -0.59 8.50 16.48
C ARG A 22 -0.13 9.04 15.13
N ASP A 23 0.24 10.31 15.08
CA ASP A 23 0.69 10.96 13.84
C ASP A 23 2.01 10.35 13.35
N ARG A 24 2.93 10.02 14.25
CA ARG A 24 4.15 9.26 13.91
C ARG A 24 3.85 7.87 13.35
N GLN A 25 2.86 7.16 13.90
CA GLN A 25 2.44 5.84 13.39
C GLN A 25 1.81 5.94 12.00
N LEU A 26 0.96 6.95 11.77
CA LEU A 26 0.38 7.25 10.46
C LEU A 26 1.47 7.57 9.44
N PHE A 27 2.43 8.42 9.80
CA PHE A 27 3.54 8.78 8.93
C PHE A 27 4.39 7.55 8.55
N LEU A 28 4.75 6.71 9.52
CA LEU A 28 5.53 5.49 9.28
C LEU A 28 4.77 4.52 8.35
N LEU A 29 3.46 4.42 8.53
CA LEU A 29 2.60 3.58 7.70
C LEU A 29 2.53 4.08 6.24
N VAL A 30 2.35 5.39 6.03
CA VAL A 30 2.37 6.00 4.70
C VAL A 30 3.75 5.86 4.05
N LEU A 31 4.82 6.03 4.82
CA LEU A 31 6.20 5.83 4.34
C LEU A 31 6.44 4.39 3.91
N ALA A 32 6.00 3.41 4.71
CA ALA A 32 6.09 2.00 4.36
C ALA A 32 5.29 1.67 3.09
N GLN A 33 4.07 2.22 2.97
CA GLN A 33 3.27 2.09 1.75
C GLN A 33 3.97 2.69 0.54
N ALA A 34 4.55 3.88 0.66
CA ALA A 34 5.30 4.52 -0.42
C ALA A 34 6.50 3.68 -0.85
N ILE A 35 7.26 3.12 0.09
CA ILE A 35 8.40 2.24 -0.19
C ILE A 35 7.93 0.98 -0.93
N VAL A 36 6.90 0.30 -0.44
CA VAL A 36 6.35 -0.91 -1.09
C VAL A 36 5.84 -0.58 -2.49
N TYR A 37 5.14 0.54 -2.64
CA TYR A 37 4.64 1.00 -3.94
C TYR A 37 5.77 1.24 -4.93
N VAL A 38 6.83 1.98 -4.53
CA VAL A 38 7.99 2.22 -5.40
C VAL A 38 8.67 0.91 -5.79
N LEU A 39 8.91 0.01 -4.83
CA LEU A 39 9.57 -1.27 -5.10
C LEU A 39 8.76 -2.21 -5.99
N THR A 40 7.42 -2.14 -5.92
CA THR A 40 6.54 -3.03 -6.69
C THR A 40 6.22 -2.49 -8.07
N ILE A 41 6.09 -1.17 -8.23
CA ILE A 41 5.73 -0.55 -9.51
C ILE A 41 6.94 -0.17 -10.36
N PHE A 42 8.07 0.21 -9.77
CA PHE A 42 9.23 0.67 -10.54
C PHE A 42 9.90 -0.38 -11.45
N PRO A 43 9.97 -1.68 -11.08
CA PRO A 43 10.66 -2.68 -11.90
C PRO A 43 10.02 -2.90 -13.28
N TYR A 44 8.69 -2.92 -13.35
CA TYR A 44 7.96 -3.22 -14.58
C TYR A 44 8.19 -2.20 -15.73
N PRO A 45 8.02 -0.88 -15.55
CA PRO A 45 8.29 0.10 -16.60
C PRO A 45 9.76 0.13 -17.01
N PHE A 46 10.70 -0.17 -16.10
CA PHE A 46 12.11 -0.29 -16.43
C PHE A 46 12.37 -1.43 -17.42
N ILE A 47 11.78 -2.61 -17.17
CA ILE A 47 11.85 -3.76 -18.07
C ILE A 47 11.23 -3.42 -19.43
N VAL A 48 10.02 -2.85 -19.44
CA VAL A 48 9.34 -2.46 -20.70
C VAL A 48 10.14 -1.45 -21.52
N LEU A 49 10.80 -0.50 -20.85
CA LEU A 49 11.66 0.49 -21.50
C LEU A 49 12.87 -0.18 -22.15
N GLU A 50 13.52 -1.12 -21.47
CA GLU A 50 14.65 -1.88 -22.00
C GLU A 50 14.25 -2.73 -23.22
N VAL A 51 13.10 -3.41 -23.15
CA VAL A 51 12.50 -4.16 -24.27
C VAL A 51 12.29 -3.24 -25.47
N THR A 52 11.68 -2.07 -25.25
CA THR A 52 11.31 -1.13 -26.31
C THR A 52 12.54 -0.55 -27.01
N ILE A 53 13.55 -0.14 -26.23
CA ILE A 53 14.81 0.39 -26.79
C ILE A 53 15.52 -0.67 -27.62
N THR A 54 15.65 -1.89 -27.09
CA THR A 54 16.34 -2.99 -27.78
C THR A 54 15.67 -3.29 -29.12
N ASN A 55 14.33 -3.38 -29.13
CA ASN A 55 13.56 -3.67 -30.33
C ASN A 55 13.68 -2.54 -31.37
N GLN A 56 13.68 -1.27 -30.95
CA GLN A 56 13.83 -0.12 -31.86
C GLN A 56 15.24 0.02 -32.43
N MET A 57 16.27 -0.36 -31.67
CA MET A 57 17.66 -0.34 -32.13
C MET A 57 18.04 -1.55 -33.00
N GLY A 58 17.12 -2.52 -33.19
CA GLY A 58 17.36 -3.71 -34.00
C GLY A 58 18.42 -4.64 -33.40
N ILE A 59 18.67 -4.57 -32.09
CA ILE A 59 19.68 -5.38 -31.42
C ILE A 59 19.14 -6.81 -31.31
N GLN A 60 19.78 -7.76 -32.01
CA GLN A 60 19.42 -9.16 -31.89
C GLN A 60 19.92 -9.73 -30.56
N LYS A 61 19.00 -9.90 -29.61
CA LYS A 61 19.24 -10.60 -28.34
C LYS A 61 19.26 -12.12 -28.57
N SER A 62 20.11 -12.82 -27.81
CA SER A 62 20.07 -14.29 -27.74
C SER A 62 18.73 -14.78 -27.16
N VAL A 63 18.30 -15.97 -27.58
CA VAL A 63 17.07 -16.62 -27.09
C VAL A 63 17.05 -16.72 -25.55
N GLN A 64 18.20 -16.97 -24.93
CA GLN A 64 18.32 -17.05 -23.46
C GLN A 64 18.00 -15.70 -22.78
N TRP A 65 18.46 -14.59 -23.35
CA TRP A 65 18.20 -13.25 -22.82
C TRP A 65 16.71 -12.90 -22.91
N ILE A 66 16.07 -13.23 -24.03
CA ILE A 66 14.63 -13.02 -24.22
C ILE A 66 13.80 -13.82 -23.19
N GLN A 67 14.22 -15.04 -22.85
CA GLN A 67 13.55 -15.83 -21.82
C GLN A 67 13.66 -15.20 -20.42
N ILE A 68 14.83 -14.68 -20.05
CA ILE A 68 15.04 -14.00 -18.77
C ILE A 68 14.19 -12.73 -18.69
N GLU A 69 14.12 -11.96 -19.77
CA GLU A 69 13.34 -10.73 -19.87
C GLU A 69 11.83 -10.98 -19.73
N ASN A 70 11.32 -12.04 -20.36
CA ASN A 70 9.95 -12.48 -20.19
C ASN A 70 9.65 -12.93 -18.76
N PHE A 71 10.58 -13.66 -18.13
CA PHE A 71 10.45 -14.06 -16.73
C PHE A 71 10.42 -12.86 -15.78
N LEU A 72 11.32 -11.88 -15.98
CA LEU A 72 11.32 -10.62 -15.25
C LEU A 72 10.03 -9.82 -15.47
N SER A 73 9.50 -9.82 -16.69
CA SER A 73 8.24 -9.16 -17.02
C SER A 73 7.06 -9.76 -16.24
N ILE A 74 6.99 -11.09 -16.16
CA ILE A 74 5.98 -11.79 -15.35
C ILE A 74 6.10 -11.39 -13.87
N ILE A 75 7.32 -11.38 -13.33
CA ILE A 75 7.56 -10.93 -11.95
C ILE A 75 7.11 -9.47 -11.77
N GLY A 76 7.44 -8.57 -12.70
CA GLY A 76 7.03 -7.18 -12.66
C GLY A 76 5.51 -7.00 -12.66
N VAL A 77 4.79 -7.78 -13.45
CA VAL A 77 3.32 -7.81 -13.46
C VAL A 77 2.76 -8.29 -12.12
N VAL A 78 3.30 -9.39 -11.58
CA VAL A 78 2.88 -9.92 -10.26
C VAL A 78 3.12 -8.89 -9.15
N LEU A 79 4.28 -8.23 -9.14
CA LEU A 79 4.58 -7.16 -8.19
C LEU A 79 3.59 -6.00 -8.30
N THR A 80 3.22 -5.64 -9.53
CA THR A 80 2.20 -4.60 -9.77
C THR A 80 0.85 -4.98 -9.16
N TYR A 81 0.42 -6.24 -9.26
CA TYR A 81 -0.81 -6.70 -8.60
C TYR A 81 -0.71 -6.72 -7.07
N ILE A 82 0.46 -7.02 -6.50
CA ILE A 82 0.68 -6.92 -5.05
C ILE A 82 0.50 -5.46 -4.58
N SER A 83 0.89 -4.48 -5.39
CA SER A 83 0.68 -3.07 -5.06
C SER A 83 -0.81 -2.73 -4.86
N CYS A 84 -1.74 -3.40 -5.57
CA CYS A 84 -3.19 -3.23 -5.43
C CYS A 84 -3.72 -3.75 -4.08
N ALA A 85 -3.03 -4.67 -3.43
CA ALA A 85 -3.38 -5.16 -2.09
C ALA A 85 -2.86 -4.26 -0.97
N THR A 86 -1.87 -3.39 -1.26
CA THR A 86 -1.28 -2.48 -0.27
C THR A 86 -2.29 -1.59 0.47
N PRO A 87 -3.29 -0.97 -0.20
CA PRO A 87 -4.34 -0.19 0.46
C PRO A 87 -5.11 -0.99 1.50
N PHE A 88 -5.41 -2.26 1.22
CA PHE A 88 -6.10 -3.14 2.16
C PHE A 88 -5.28 -3.34 3.44
N TYR A 89 -3.99 -3.61 3.31
CA TYR A 89 -3.10 -3.75 4.46
C TYR A 89 -2.90 -2.43 5.21
N THR A 90 -2.84 -1.28 4.52
CA THR A 90 -2.74 0.01 5.21
C THR A 90 -4.02 0.38 5.94
N TYR A 91 -5.21 0.13 5.40
CA TYR A 91 -6.47 0.34 6.13
C TYR A 91 -6.61 -0.61 7.32
N PHE A 92 -6.23 -1.88 7.15
CA PHE A 92 -6.22 -2.87 8.22
C PHE A 92 -5.28 -2.46 9.35
N VAL A 93 -4.08 -1.97 9.05
CA VAL A 93 -3.12 -1.58 10.09
C VAL A 93 -3.45 -0.20 10.70
N ALA A 94 -3.89 0.79 9.93
CA ALA A 94 -4.10 2.16 10.41
C ALA A 94 -5.31 2.29 11.36
N SER A 95 -6.40 1.56 11.10
CA SER A 95 -7.65 1.79 11.81
C SER A 95 -8.00 0.62 12.73
N LYS A 96 -7.89 0.85 14.05
CA LYS A 96 -8.43 -0.09 15.06
C LYS A 96 -9.94 -0.28 14.88
N THR A 97 -10.65 0.75 14.44
CA THR A 97 -12.08 0.70 14.11
C THR A 97 -12.33 -0.24 12.93
N PHE A 98 -11.53 -0.14 11.87
CA PHE A 98 -11.64 -1.01 10.70
C PHE A 98 -11.35 -2.48 11.04
N ARG A 99 -10.36 -2.76 11.90
CA ARG A 99 -10.11 -4.14 12.37
C ARG A 99 -11.30 -4.71 13.15
N LYS A 100 -11.94 -3.88 13.99
CA LYS A 100 -13.10 -4.27 14.79
C LYS A 100 -14.31 -4.53 13.90
N ASP A 101 -14.57 -3.67 12.92
CA ASP A 101 -15.66 -3.84 11.95
C ASP A 101 -15.43 -5.05 11.03
N PHE A 102 -14.18 -5.29 10.60
CA PHE A 102 -13.81 -6.47 9.82
C PHE A 102 -14.02 -7.76 10.60
N LEU A 103 -13.55 -7.83 11.86
CA LEU A 103 -13.79 -8.99 12.73
C LEU A 103 -15.29 -9.24 12.95
N ASN A 104 -16.07 -8.17 13.17
CA ASN A 104 -17.52 -8.29 13.35
C ASN A 104 -18.23 -8.82 12.09
N SER A 105 -17.74 -8.48 10.90
CA SER A 105 -18.28 -9.01 9.64
C SER A 105 -18.05 -10.53 9.53
N PHE A 106 -16.89 -11.03 9.98
CA PHE A 106 -16.59 -12.47 9.99
C PHE A 106 -17.41 -13.25 11.02
N THR A 107 -17.64 -12.68 12.21
CA THR A 107 -18.42 -13.35 13.25
C THR A 107 -19.93 -13.34 12.96
N GLN A 108 -20.44 -12.33 12.25
CA GLN A 108 -21.82 -12.37 11.74
C GLN A 108 -22.03 -13.44 10.66
N CYS A 109 -21.03 -13.70 9.81
CA CYS A 109 -21.08 -14.78 8.83
C CYS A 109 -20.99 -16.21 9.42
N GLN A 110 -20.56 -16.38 10.68
CA GLN A 110 -20.54 -17.71 11.34
C GLN A 110 -21.88 -18.11 11.97
N HIS A 111 -22.85 -17.18 12.05
CA HIS A 111 -24.15 -17.41 12.66
C HIS A 111 -25.31 -17.51 11.65
N GLN A 112 -24.99 -17.64 10.37
CA GLN A 112 -25.93 -17.81 9.26
C GLN A 112 -25.62 -19.11 8.52
#